data_AF-A0A3C7W3H0-F1
#
_entry.id   AF-A0A3C7W3H0-F1
#
_cell.length_a   1.000
_cell.length_b   1.000
_cell.length_c   1.000
_cell.angle_alpha   90.00
_cell.angle_beta   90.00
_cell.angle_gamma   90.00
#
_symmetry.space_group_name_H-M   'P 1'
#
loop_
_entity.id
_entity.type
_entity.pdbx_description
1 polymer ?
#
loop_
_entity_poly.entity_id
_entity_poly.type
_entity_poly.pdbx_seq_one_letter_code
_entity_poly.pdbx_strand_id
1 'polypeptide(L)'
;MMQRLLDEEVVTADDRRRLQAMGVVLGDLLAEALDMHWVIYEDQVGRSRALRYRQSDNYLFPATMVSRRREAGDLTPVQEIYDKAVGIIRPVQEPLPFQ
;
A
#
# COMPACT_ATOMS: atom_id res chain seq x y z
N MET A 1 -0.96 7.08 14.02
CA MET A 1 -2.41 6.94 14.26
C MET A 1 -2.94 5.58 13.80
N MET A 2 -2.78 5.19 12.52
CA MET A 2 -3.29 3.91 12.00
C MET A 2 -2.89 2.68 12.82
N GLN A 3 -1.63 2.61 13.29
CA GLN A 3 -1.15 1.50 14.13
C GLN A 3 -1.99 1.32 15.40
N ARG A 4 -2.40 2.42 16.06
CA ARG A 4 -3.22 2.35 17.28
C ARG A 4 -4.58 1.71 17.06
N LEU A 5 -5.18 1.86 15.87
CA LEU A 5 -6.45 1.21 15.55
C LEU A 5 -6.33 -0.33 15.55
N LEU A 6 -5.14 -0.85 15.25
CA LEU A 6 -4.85 -2.28 15.29
C LEU A 6 -4.47 -2.72 16.70
N ASP A 7 -3.61 -1.95 17.38
CA ASP A 7 -3.13 -2.27 18.73
C ASP A 7 -4.26 -2.24 19.76
N GLU A 8 -5.23 -1.34 19.60
CA GLU A 8 -6.40 -1.19 20.48
C GLU A 8 -7.58 -2.07 20.03
N GLU A 9 -7.38 -2.97 19.06
CA GLU A 9 -8.40 -3.87 18.48
C GLU A 9 -9.68 -3.17 17.97
N VAL A 10 -9.61 -1.88 17.69
CA VAL A 10 -10.70 -1.10 17.06
C VAL A 10 -10.96 -1.60 15.63
N VAL A 11 -9.89 -2.05 14.96
CA VAL A 11 -9.92 -2.75 13.67
C VAL A 11 -9.27 -4.11 13.86
N THR A 12 -10.07 -5.17 13.73
CA THR A 12 -9.64 -6.55 13.93
C THR A 12 -9.22 -7.22 12.62
N ALA A 13 -8.56 -8.38 12.71
CA ALA A 13 -8.06 -9.12 11.55
C ALA A 13 -9.18 -9.62 10.60
N ASP A 14 -10.40 -9.81 11.10
CA ASP A 14 -11.58 -10.19 10.33
C ASP A 14 -12.34 -8.99 9.73
N ASP A 15 -12.04 -7.75 10.16
CA ASP A 15 -12.62 -6.52 9.63
C ASP A 15 -11.92 -6.06 8.33
N ARG A 16 -12.01 -6.91 7.30
CA ARG A 16 -11.42 -6.67 5.97
C ARG A 16 -11.80 -5.30 5.41
N ARG A 17 -13.03 -4.84 5.63
CA ARG A 17 -13.48 -3.54 5.09
C ARG A 17 -12.71 -2.39 5.72
N ARG A 18 -12.59 -2.33 7.06
CA ARG A 18 -11.82 -1.27 7.71
C ARG A 18 -10.31 -1.41 7.46
N LEU A 19 -9.79 -2.64 7.41
CA LEU A 19 -8.40 -2.88 7.01
C LEU A 19 -8.09 -2.33 5.62
N GLN A 20 -8.99 -2.53 4.65
CA GLN A 20 -8.84 -1.97 3.31
C GLN A 20 -8.99 -0.45 3.31
N ALA A 21 -9.88 0.12 4.13
CA ALA A 21 -9.99 1.57 4.29
C ALA A 21 -8.70 2.18 4.87
N MET A 22 -8.07 1.53 5.85
CA MET A 22 -6.74 1.92 6.34
C MET A 22 -5.70 1.86 5.22
N GLY A 23 -5.75 0.82 4.39
CA GLY A 23 -4.90 0.70 3.20
C GLY A 23 -5.10 1.84 2.20
N VAL A 24 -6.34 2.33 2.01
CA VAL A 24 -6.61 3.50 1.16
C VAL A 24 -5.98 4.77 1.72
N VAL A 25 -6.13 5.03 3.03
CA VAL A 25 -5.50 6.18 3.69
C VAL A 25 -3.97 6.10 3.61
N LEU A 26 -3.39 4.92 3.83
CA LEU A 26 -1.97 4.66 3.59
C LEU A 26 -1.58 4.95 2.14
N GLY A 27 -2.44 4.61 1.19
CA GLY A 27 -2.25 4.87 -0.23
C GLY A 27 -2.19 6.36 -0.55
N ASP A 28 -3.03 7.19 0.07
CA ASP A 28 -2.98 8.65 -0.15
C ASP A 28 -1.65 9.24 0.33
N LEU A 29 -1.13 8.76 1.47
CA LEU A 29 0.20 9.14 1.97
C LEU A 29 1.32 8.71 1.01
N LEU A 30 1.26 7.49 0.48
CA LEU A 30 2.23 6.98 -0.49
C LEU A 30 2.17 7.75 -1.82
N ALA A 31 0.97 8.09 -2.27
CA ALA A 31 0.75 8.87 -3.48
C ALA A 31 1.46 10.23 -3.41
N GLU A 32 1.25 10.94 -2.30
CA GLU A 32 1.89 12.23 -2.04
C GLU A 32 3.41 12.09 -1.91
N ALA A 33 3.88 11.12 -1.11
CA ALA A 33 5.31 10.96 -0.82
C ALA A 33 6.16 10.48 -2.01
N LEU A 34 5.54 9.77 -2.96
CA LEU A 34 6.22 9.07 -4.06
C LEU A 34 5.79 9.57 -5.46
N ASP A 35 5.10 10.70 -5.57
CA ASP A 35 4.60 11.23 -6.85
C ASP A 35 3.87 10.14 -7.68
N MET A 36 3.06 9.34 -6.99
CA MET A 36 2.25 8.28 -7.60
C MET A 36 0.80 8.75 -7.71
N HIS A 37 0.08 8.20 -8.68
CA HIS A 37 -1.33 8.54 -8.89
C HIS A 37 -2.20 7.29 -8.86
N TRP A 38 -3.43 7.45 -8.38
CA TRP A 38 -4.43 6.39 -8.39
C TRP A 38 -4.86 6.08 -9.83
N VAL A 39 -4.84 4.80 -10.17
CA VAL A 39 -5.34 4.26 -11.43
C VAL A 39 -6.29 3.10 -11.18
N ILE A 40 -7.14 2.82 -12.17
CA ILE A 40 -7.85 1.54 -12.23
C ILE A 40 -6.92 0.56 -12.92
N TYR A 41 -6.58 -0.51 -12.22
CA TYR A 41 -5.80 -1.63 -12.73
C TYR A 41 -6.75 -2.80 -13.03
N GLU A 42 -6.65 -3.38 -14.21
CA GLU A 42 -7.52 -4.48 -14.65
C GLU A 42 -6.66 -5.67 -15.08
N ASP A 43 -6.92 -6.83 -14.49
CA ASP A 43 -6.28 -8.09 -14.83
C ASP A 43 -7.33 -9.20 -15.08
N GLN A 44 -6.86 -10.43 -15.25
CA GLN A 44 -7.72 -11.60 -15.51
C GLN A 44 -8.70 -11.91 -14.36
N VAL A 45 -8.43 -11.43 -13.15
CA VAL A 45 -9.28 -11.64 -11.96
C VAL A 45 -10.28 -10.49 -11.82
N GLY A 46 -9.95 -9.29 -12.30
CA GLY A 46 -10.89 -8.19 -12.46
C GLY A 46 -10.26 -6.82 -12.25
N ARG A 47 -11.10 -5.84 -11.88
CA ARG A 47 -10.71 -4.45 -11.70
C ARG A 47 -10.40 -4.14 -10.23
N SER A 48 -9.28 -3.47 -10.01
CA SER A 48 -8.83 -2.97 -8.70
C SER A 48 -8.31 -1.53 -8.80
N ARG A 49 -8.09 -0.89 -7.65
CA ARG A 49 -7.40 0.41 -7.58
C ARG A 49 -5.96 0.20 -7.15
N ALA A 50 -5.05 0.84 -7.86
CA ALA A 50 -3.62 0.80 -7.60
C ALA A 50 -3.03 2.21 -7.64
N LEU A 51 -1.89 2.40 -7.00
CA LEU A 51 -1.03 3.55 -7.27
C LEU A 51 -0.07 3.17 -8.38
N ARG A 52 0.09 4.05 -9.37
CA ARG A 52 1.05 3.89 -10.45
C ARG A 52 2.09 5.00 -10.41
N TYR A 53 3.36 4.63 -10.57
CA TYR A 53 4.41 5.62 -10.79
C TYR A 53 4.48 5.99 -12.28
N ARG A 54 4.09 7.23 -12.62
CA ARG A 54 4.07 7.76 -13.99
C ARG A 54 3.47 6.77 -15.00
N GLN A 55 4.08 6.60 -16.17
CA GLN A 55 3.65 5.63 -17.19
C GLN A 55 4.42 4.30 -17.09
N SER A 56 5.01 3.98 -15.94
CA SER A 56 5.78 2.73 -15.74
C SER A 56 4.87 1.55 -15.36
N ASP A 57 5.45 0.35 -15.29
CA ASP A 57 4.78 -0.85 -14.79
C ASP A 57 4.98 -1.07 -13.28
N ASN A 58 5.34 -0.01 -12.55
CA ASN A 58 5.49 -0.05 -11.10
C ASN A 58 4.17 0.35 -10.43
N TYR A 59 3.55 -0.64 -9.80
CA TYR A 59 2.27 -0.50 -9.11
C TYR A 59 2.39 -0.86 -7.63
N LEU A 60 1.69 -0.10 -6.79
CA LEU A 60 1.39 -0.49 -5.41
C LEU A 60 -0.11 -0.72 -5.28
N PHE A 61 -0.50 -1.62 -4.37
CA PHE A 61 -1.91 -1.94 -4.10
C PHE A 61 -2.28 -1.65 -2.63
N PRO A 62 -2.26 -0.38 -2.20
CA PRO A 62 -2.31 -0.01 -0.78
C PRO A 62 -3.51 -0.57 -0.03
N ALA A 63 -4.68 -0.60 -0.69
CA ALA A 63 -5.91 -1.18 -0.13
C ALA A 63 -5.70 -2.59 0.43
N THR A 64 -4.86 -3.41 -0.19
CA THR A 64 -4.63 -4.80 0.25
C THR A 64 -3.33 -5.03 1.03
N MET A 65 -2.43 -4.03 1.07
CA MET A 65 -1.14 -4.18 1.75
C MET A 65 -1.28 -4.45 3.25
N VAL A 66 -2.27 -3.82 3.89
CA VAL A 66 -2.58 -4.03 5.32
C VAL A 66 -3.46 -5.25 5.52
N SER A 67 -4.57 -5.37 4.76
CA SER A 67 -5.57 -6.42 5.00
C SER A 67 -5.00 -7.83 4.83
N ARG A 68 -4.25 -8.09 3.75
CA ARG A 68 -3.70 -9.43 3.47
C ARG A 68 -2.75 -9.91 4.56
N ARG A 69 -2.01 -9.00 5.19
CA ARG A 69 -1.10 -9.34 6.30
C ARG A 69 -1.88 -9.70 7.54
N ARG A 70 -2.81 -8.84 7.96
CA ARG A 70 -3.60 -9.05 9.17
C ARG A 70 -4.46 -10.30 9.07
N GLU A 71 -5.07 -10.56 7.91
CA GLU A 71 -5.84 -11.79 7.62
C GLU A 71 -4.95 -13.05 7.69
N ALA A 72 -3.65 -12.94 7.39
CA ALA A 72 -2.69 -14.03 7.49
C ALA A 72 -2.01 -14.16 8.87
N GLY A 73 -2.40 -13.33 9.85
CA GLY A 73 -1.76 -13.29 11.18
C GLY A 73 -0.40 -12.59 11.18
N ASP A 74 -0.02 -11.92 10.09
CA ASP A 74 1.20 -11.11 10.01
C ASP A 74 0.96 -9.75 10.71
N LEU A 75 1.71 -9.53 11.79
CA LEU A 75 1.60 -8.36 12.64
C LEU A 75 2.55 -7.21 12.25
N THR A 76 3.20 -7.28 11.08
CA THR A 76 4.09 -6.22 10.56
C THR A 76 3.49 -4.84 10.81
N PRO A 77 4.20 -3.94 11.53
CA PRO A 77 3.73 -2.59 11.82
C PRO A 77 3.38 -1.81 10.55
N VAL A 78 2.36 -0.96 10.61
CA VAL A 78 1.91 -0.13 9.47
C VAL A 78 3.05 0.75 8.95
N GLN A 79 3.92 1.22 9.84
CA GLN A 79 5.11 1.99 9.46
C GLN A 79 6.07 1.17 8.60
N GLU A 80 6.34 -0.08 8.97
CA GLU A 80 7.23 -0.95 8.18
C GLU A 80 6.63 -1.30 6.80
N ILE A 81 5.30 -1.44 6.72
CA ILE A 81 4.61 -1.61 5.44
C ILE A 81 4.82 -0.38 4.54
N TYR A 82 4.71 0.83 5.11
CA TYR A 82 4.97 2.09 4.41
C TYR A 82 6.44 2.18 3.96
N ASP A 83 7.38 1.95 4.87
CA ASP A 83 8.82 2.05 4.60
C ASP A 83 9.25 1.07 3.49
N LYS A 84 8.68 -0.15 3.50
CA LYS A 84 8.91 -1.13 2.44
C LYS A 84 8.40 -0.66 1.08
N ALA A 85 7.21 -0.05 1.02
CA ALA A 85 6.69 0.51 -0.22
C ALA A 85 7.58 1.65 -0.76
N VAL A 86 8.02 2.56 0.12
CA VAL A 86 8.95 3.63 -0.23
C VAL A 86 10.28 3.06 -0.75
N GLY A 87 10.83 2.05 -0.08
CA GLY A 87 12.08 1.39 -0.47
C GLY A 87 12.01 0.66 -1.81
N ILE A 88 10.81 0.24 -2.25
CA ILE A 88 10.59 -0.34 -3.58
C ILE A 88 10.55 0.74 -4.66
N ILE A 89 9.88 1.86 -4.39
CA ILE A 89 9.60 2.87 -5.43
C ILE A 89 10.72 3.90 -5.58
N ARG A 90 11.37 4.37 -4.51
CA ARG A 90 12.42 5.39 -4.62
C ARG A 90 13.58 5.00 -5.55
N PRO A 91 14.09 3.76 -5.53
CA PRO A 91 15.12 3.34 -6.49
C PRO A 91 14.69 3.42 -7.96
N VAL A 92 13.38 3.36 -8.23
CA VAL A 92 12.82 3.51 -9.58
C VAL A 92 12.73 4.99 -9.98
N GLN A 93 12.55 5.89 -9.02
CA GLN A 93 12.48 7.33 -9.27
C GLN A 93 13.85 7.93 -9.61
N GLU A 94 14.89 7.41 -8.98
CA GLU A 94 16.29 7.78 -9.17
C GLU A 94 16.95 6.73 -10.07
N PRO A 95 16.86 6.83 -11.41
CA PRO A 95 17.56 5.90 -12.28
C PRO A 95 19.04 5.93 -11.91
N LEU A 96 19.58 4.76 -11.53
CA LEU A 96 21.00 4.60 -11.23
C LEU A 96 21.78 5.18 -12.43
N PRO A 97 22.75 6.09 -12.19
CA PRO A 97 23.55 6.64 -13.27
C PRO A 97 24.41 5.52 -13.85
N PHE A 98 23.90 4.90 -14.91
CA PHE A 98 24.54 3.93 -15.81
C PHE A 98 25.16 2.69 -15.14
N GLN A 99 24.56 1.52 -15.39
CA GLN A 99 25.28 0.24 -15.40
C GLN A 99 25.65 -0.13 -16.84
#